data_AF-A0A971F0U2-F1
#
_entry.id   AF-A0A971F0U2-F1
#
_cell.length_a   1.000
_cell.length_b   1.000
_cell.length_c   1.000
_cell.angle_alpha   90.00
_cell.angle_beta   90.00
_cell.angle_gamma   90.00
#
_symmetry.space_group_name_H-M   'P 1'
#
loop_
_entity.id
_entity.type
_entity.pdbx_description
1 polymer ?
#
loop_
_entity_poly.entity_id
_entity_poly.type
_entity_poly.pdbx_seq_one_letter_code
_entity_poly.pdbx_strand_id
1 'polypeptide(L)' 'LFKHYFKRTPMDYLNYYRITQAIKLLEETELKVLEVAMEVGFDNISYFISTFKHYVGITPSKYRSQGKAN' A
#
# COMPACT_ATOMS: atom_id res chain seq x y z
N LEU A 1 -13.02 17.05 15.32
CA LEU A 1 -14.04 16.11 14.80
C LEU A 1 -13.44 14.75 14.41
N PHE A 2 -12.58 14.63 13.39
CA PHE A 2 -12.07 13.32 12.92
C PHE A 2 -11.20 12.54 13.94
N LYS A 3 -10.20 13.19 14.55
CA LYS A 3 -9.34 12.60 15.62
C LYS A 3 -10.09 12.18 16.89
N HIS A 4 -11.31 12.69 17.10
CA HIS A 4 -12.08 12.44 18.32
C HIS A 4 -12.92 11.15 18.22
N TYR A 5 -13.24 10.70 17.00
CA TYR A 5 -13.99 9.47 16.73
C TYR A 5 -13.11 8.34 16.20
N PHE A 6 -12.11 8.68 15.40
CA PHE A 6 -11.13 7.72 14.87
C PHE A 6 -9.79 8.07 15.50
N LYS A 7 -9.16 7.12 16.20
CA LYS A 7 -7.81 7.28 16.79
C LYS A 7 -6.70 7.41 15.72
N ARG A 8 -7.01 7.95 14.54
CA ARG A 8 -6.18 8.04 13.34
C ARG A 8 -6.39 9.40 12.68
N THR A 9 -5.37 9.92 12.01
CA THR A 9 -5.55 11.10 11.16
C THR A 9 -6.30 10.70 9.88
N PRO A 10 -6.98 11.64 9.21
CA PRO A 10 -7.55 11.38 7.88
C PRO A 10 -6.52 10.82 6.89
N MET A 11 -5.28 11.31 6.98
CA MET A 11 -4.18 10.83 6.13
C MET A 11 -3.81 9.37 6.42
N ASP A 12 -3.79 8.96 7.70
CA ASP A 12 -3.52 7.56 8.06
C ASP A 12 -4.61 6.64 7.52
N TYR A 13 -5.88 7.06 7.60
CA TYR A 13 -6.99 6.29 7.04
C TYR A 13 -6.89 6.17 5.52
N LEU A 14 -6.59 7.27 4.83
CA LEU A 14 -6.37 7.26 3.39
C LEU A 14 -5.22 6.34 3.00
N ASN A 15 -4.08 6.43 3.69
CA ASN A 15 -2.93 5.57 3.45
C ASN A 15 -3.28 4.10 3.68
N TYR A 16 -4.00 3.77 4.76
CA TYR A 16 -4.48 2.42 5.02
C TYR A 16 -5.32 1.89 3.84
N TYR A 17 -6.31 2.68 3.39
CA TYR A 17 -7.15 2.31 2.24
C TYR A 17 -6.33 2.09 0.96
N ARG A 18 -5.39 3.00 0.65
CA ARG A 18 -4.52 2.90 -0.52
C ARG A 18 -3.65 1.64 -0.47
N ILE A 19 -3.08 1.32 0.70
CA ILE A 19 -2.30 0.09 0.87
C ILE A 19 -3.18 -1.15 0.70
N THR A 20 -4.42 -1.16 1.18
CA THR A 20 -5.35 -2.26 0.95
C THR A 20 -5.63 -2.48 -0.54
N GLN A 21 -5.78 -1.41 -1.34
CA GLN A 21 -5.92 -1.55 -2.80
C GLN A 21 -4.61 -2.03 -3.46
N ALA A 22 -3.47 -1.55 -2.96
CA ALA A 22 -2.16 -1.95 -3.49
C ALA A 22 -1.92 -3.45 -3.32
N ILE A 23 -2.34 -4.03 -2.20
CA ILE A 23 -2.27 -5.49 -1.97
C ILE A 23 -3.03 -6.24 -3.07
N LYS A 24 -4.29 -5.86 -3.35
CA LYS A 24 -5.09 -6.49 -4.40
C LYS A 24 -4.42 -6.41 -5.77
N LEU A 25 -3.92 -5.23 -6.15
CA LEU A 25 -3.22 -5.06 -7.42
C LEU A 25 -1.93 -5.88 -7.50
N LEU A 26 -1.22 -6.08 -6.38
CA LEU A 26 -0.02 -6.92 -6.32
C LEU A 26 -0.35 -8.42 -6.47
N GLU A 27 -1.54 -8.85 -6.07
CA GLU A 27 -2.02 -10.24 -6.17
C GLU A 27 -2.67 -10.53 -7.53
N GLU A 28 -3.44 -9.59 -8.07
CA GLU A 28 -4.32 -9.83 -9.22
C GLU A 28 -3.72 -9.40 -10.57
N THR A 29 -2.63 -8.64 -10.57
CA THR A 29 -2.05 -8.05 -11.80
C THR A 29 -0.54 -8.25 -11.87
N GLU A 30 0.05 -8.08 -13.06
CA GLU A 30 1.50 -8.08 -13.27
C GLU A 30 2.12 -6.66 -13.29
N LEU A 31 1.38 -5.66 -12.80
CA LEU A 31 1.86 -4.28 -12.74
C LEU A 31 3.16 -4.17 -11.92
N LYS A 32 4.11 -3.39 -12.43
CA LYS A 32 5.33 -3.04 -11.70
C LYS A 32 4.95 -2.29 -10.43
N VAL A 33 5.79 -2.40 -9.40
CA VAL A 33 5.58 -1.73 -8.11
C VAL A 33 5.37 -0.21 -8.26
N LEU A 34 6.04 0.42 -9.22
CA LEU A 34 5.83 1.84 -9.53
C LEU A 34 4.42 2.12 -10.08
N GLU A 35 3.91 1.27 -10.97
CA GLU A 35 2.58 1.42 -11.56
C GLU A 35 1.50 1.23 -10.50
N VAL A 36 1.65 0.24 -9.61
CA VAL A 36 0.75 0.04 -8.45
C VAL A 36 0.74 1.27 -7.54
N ALA A 37 1.91 1.89 -7.29
CA ALA A 37 2.01 3.09 -6.46
C ALA A 37 1.20 4.25 -7.06
N MET A 38 1.35 4.48 -8.37
CA MET A 38 0.62 5.52 -9.09
C MET A 38 -0.89 5.25 -9.11
N GLU A 39 -1.30 4.01 -9.38
CA GLU A 39 -2.71 3.62 -9.47
C GLU A 39 -3.47 3.84 -8.16
N VAL A 40 -2.82 3.59 -7.02
CA VAL A 40 -3.43 3.84 -5.70
C VAL A 40 -3.20 5.26 -5.17
N GLY A 41 -2.66 6.15 -6.01
CA GLY A 41 -2.55 7.59 -5.74
C GLY A 41 -1.37 8.00 -4.85
N PHE A 42 -0.24 7.29 -4.92
CA PHE A 42 1.03 7.76 -4.38
C PHE A 42 1.87 8.42 -5.49
N ASP A 43 2.22 9.69 -5.29
CA ASP A 43 3.09 10.44 -6.22
C ASP A 43 4.58 10.19 -5.97
N ASN A 44 4.92 9.47 -4.90
CA ASN A 44 6.29 9.17 -4.51
C ASN A 44 6.44 7.69 -4.16
N ILE A 45 7.23 6.97 -4.96
CA ILE A 45 7.44 5.52 -4.79
C ILE A 45 8.14 5.17 -3.46
N SER A 46 9.09 5.99 -3.00
CA SER A 46 9.78 5.74 -1.74
C SER A 46 8.83 5.86 -0.54
N TYR A 47 7.91 6.83 -0.59
CA TYR A 47 6.86 6.98 0.41
C TYR A 47 5.83 5.85 0.35
N PHE A 48 5.46 5.40 -0.85
CA PHE A 48 4.63 4.22 -1.01
C PHE A 48 5.29 2.98 -0.38
N ILE A 49 6.55 2.69 -0.70
CA ILE A 49 7.26 1.51 -0.20
C ILE A 49 7.37 1.54 1.34
N SER A 50 7.70 2.69 1.92
CA SER A 50 7.80 2.81 3.38
C SER A 50 6.43 2.68 4.07
N THR A 51 5.39 3.28 3.49
CA THR A 51 4.01 3.18 3.98
C THR A 51 3.48 1.76 3.87
N PHE A 52 3.67 1.10 2.72
CA PHE A 52 3.30 -0.29 2.51
C PHE A 52 4.00 -1.19 3.53
N LYS A 53 5.31 -1.04 3.72
CA LYS A 53 6.07 -1.80 4.72
C LYS A 53 5.59 -1.52 6.14
N HIS A 54 5.20 -0.29 6.46
CA HIS A 54 4.64 0.06 7.77
C HIS A 54 3.33 -0.71 8.05
N TYR A 55 2.44 -0.81 7.06
CA TYR A 55 1.14 -1.47 7.22
C TYR A 55 1.20 -3.00 7.07
N VAL A 56 2.08 -3.52 6.21
CA VAL A 56 2.14 -4.95 5.81
C VAL A 56 3.32 -5.70 6.43
N GLY A 57 4.35 -4.98 6.90
CA GLY A 57 5.56 -5.53 7.52
C GLY A 57 6.70 -5.85 6.54
N ILE A 58 6.42 -5.96 5.25
CA ILE A 58 7.40 -6.23 4.19
C ILE A 58 7.22 -5.29 2.99
N THR A 59 8.21 -5.24 2.09
CA THR A 59 8.14 -4.38 0.89
C THR A 59 7.16 -4.94 -0.14
N PRO A 60 6.57 -4.10 -1.01
CA PRO A 60 5.68 -4.55 -2.10
C PRO A 60 6.31 -5.65 -2.99
N SER A 61 7.58 -5.48 -3.36
CA SER A 61 8.29 -6.48 -4.19
C SER A 61 8.43 -7.82 -3.48
N LYS A 62 8.76 -7.80 -2.18
CA LYS A 62 8.88 -9.04 -1.38
C LYS A 62 7.52 -9.70 -1.21
N TYR A 63 6.47 -8.91 -0.95
CA TYR A 63 5.10 -9.40 -0.87
C TYR A 63 4.69 -10.15 -2.15
N ARG A 64 4.89 -9.53 -3.32
CA ARG A 64 4.61 -10.14 -4.62
C ARG A 64 5.39 -11.44 -4.85
N SER A 65 6.67 -11.50 -4.46
CA SER A 65 7.47 -12.73 -4.62
C SER A 65 6.96 -13.90 -3.77
N GLN A 66 6.32 -13.64 -2.62
CA GLN A 66 5.78 -14.68 -1.75
C GLN A 66 4.50 -15.29 -2.31
N GLY A 67 3.64 -14.49 -2.96
CA GLY A 67 2.42 -14.98 -3.61
C GLY A 67 2.68 -15.87 -4.84
N LYS A 68 3.81 -15.69 -5.51
CA LYS A 68 4.21 -16.50 -6.70
C LYS A 68 4.87 -17.84 -6.37
N ALA A 69 5.07 -18.15 -5.09
CA ALA A 69 5.74 -19.38 -4.65
C ALA A 69 4.77 -20.56 -4.37
N ASN A 70 3.51 -20.46 -4.81
CA ASN A 70 2.49 -21.52 -4.71
C ASN A 70 2.00 -21.94 -6.09
#